data_AF-A0A661UHD7-F1
#
_entry.id   AF-A0A661UHD7-F1
#
_cell.length_a   1.000
_cell.length_b   1.000
_cell.length_c   1.000
_cell.angle_alpha   90.00
_cell.angle_beta   90.00
_cell.angle_gamma   90.00
#
_symmetry.space_group_name_H-M   'P 1'
#
loop_
_entity.id
_entity.type
_entity.pdbx_description
1 polymer ?
#
loop_
_entity_poly.entity_id
_entity_poly.type
_entity_poly.pdbx_seq_one_letter_code
_entity_poly.pdbx_strand_id
1 'polypeptide(L)'
;MCDRPEAGELETVWQEYLQTDEVYIVGACTNFSIIDSLYDFTQVQGVSYPLSSSEQLGAYFSDYAETFNFIGGNMTLITQLTDIVQAPLISFWVEQSIGSLQGITLMNPVESQFMQQNLIYFNLNEVFLSVNGINPVYSISSNSNENAVNTEIIEDSILVVTRGNIQGMADISISAEPAAVRIDNNFSIFNNGDTYDDFETGDFSFNDWQFSGYANWIIEDSISYTGTFSARSGTIDHSQESRLDLTIDVAEDGVVSFAYKVSSENQWDILYFKIDGAWMTYGWSGDTGWNTVSFDITAGEHLLTWGYHKDSTGTALLDCAWIDSILLPGEYNPGIGDNDIISFTIPEQIGETEINIYNHTVNVEVPSGTNLSALIPTIEISDLATIYPESGIPQDFTNPVEYVVTADNGNEQTWTVFVSTPVNTNGELLTASIKLYNYPNPFNPTTTITFSLTAKNAKNAKLVIYNLKGQKVKQLVSEQLSAGQHSIVWNGTDDSGKFVSSGIYFYKLKSGNFEQTKKMILMK
;
A
#
# COMPACT_ATOMS: atom_id res chain seq x y z
N MET A 1 31.33 25.20 0.91
CA MET A 1 32.56 26.02 1.02
C MET A 1 32.43 26.92 2.25
N CYS A 2 33.18 26.66 3.32
CA CYS A 2 33.56 27.67 4.31
C CYS A 2 34.95 27.30 4.83
N ASP A 3 35.93 28.10 4.41
CA ASP A 3 37.36 28.13 4.69
C ASP A 3 38.19 26.82 4.64
N ARG A 4 39.12 26.82 3.70
CA ARG A 4 40.09 25.77 3.39
C ARG A 4 40.91 25.39 4.62
N PRO A 5 40.92 24.12 5.06
CA PRO A 5 42.10 23.59 5.75
C PRO A 5 43.28 23.70 4.78
N GLU A 6 44.45 24.11 5.25
CA GLU A 6 45.66 23.99 4.44
C GLU A 6 45.84 22.51 4.08
N ALA A 7 46.00 22.22 2.79
CA ALA A 7 46.00 20.87 2.23
C ALA A 7 46.98 19.88 2.93
N GLY A 8 47.96 20.38 3.69
CA GLY A 8 48.93 19.56 4.43
C GLY A 8 48.40 18.86 5.69
N GLU A 9 47.32 19.34 6.33
CA GLU A 9 46.76 18.70 7.53
C GLU A 9 45.85 17.51 7.18
N LEU A 10 45.09 17.63 6.09
CA LEU A 10 44.30 16.54 5.52
C LEU A 10 45.17 15.40 5.01
N GLU A 11 46.32 15.69 4.39
CA GLU A 11 47.26 14.68 3.88
C GLU A 11 47.74 13.72 4.99
N THR A 12 47.90 14.20 6.22
CA THR A 12 48.45 13.38 7.32
C THR A 12 47.41 12.41 7.90
N VAL A 13 46.16 12.84 8.06
CA VAL A 13 45.04 11.97 8.44
C VAL A 13 44.72 10.97 7.32
N TRP A 14 44.85 11.41 6.07
CA TRP A 14 44.56 10.61 4.86
C TRP A 14 45.50 9.42 4.65
N GLN A 15 46.77 9.51 5.07
CA GLN A 15 47.74 8.43 4.92
C GLN A 15 47.44 7.20 5.82
N GLU A 16 46.65 7.36 6.88
CA GLU A 16 46.23 6.22 7.73
C GLU A 16 45.10 5.40 7.09
N TYR A 17 44.23 6.02 6.29
CA TYR A 17 43.08 5.36 5.64
C TYR A 17 43.41 4.73 4.27
N LEU A 18 44.53 5.10 3.64
CA LEU A 18 45.00 4.51 2.38
C LEU A 18 45.47 3.05 2.49
N GLN A 19 45.60 2.51 3.71
CA GLN A 19 46.08 1.14 3.94
C GLN A 19 44.97 0.10 4.17
N THR A 20 43.70 0.50 4.10
CA THR A 20 42.58 -0.41 4.30
C THR A 20 41.94 -0.81 2.97
N ASP A 21 41.54 -2.08 2.83
CA ASP A 21 40.78 -2.60 1.68
C ASP A 21 39.28 -2.16 1.68
N GLU A 22 38.90 -1.22 2.54
CA GLU A 22 37.53 -0.74 2.73
C GLU A 22 37.29 0.59 2.00
N VAL A 23 36.10 0.74 1.40
CA VAL A 23 35.66 1.98 0.75
C VAL A 23 34.80 2.80 1.70
N TYR A 24 35.17 4.07 1.90
CA TYR A 24 34.43 4.98 2.79
C TYR A 24 33.66 6.04 1.99
N ILE A 25 32.45 6.35 2.45
CA ILE A 25 31.64 7.49 1.98
C ILE A 25 31.76 8.59 3.04
N VAL A 26 32.23 9.78 2.63
CA VAL A 26 32.44 10.91 3.54
C VAL A 26 31.45 12.03 3.22
N GLY A 27 30.53 12.29 4.14
CA GLY A 27 29.65 13.47 4.12
C GLY A 27 30.26 14.65 4.88
N ALA A 28 29.94 15.88 4.48
CA ALA A 28 30.34 17.08 5.22
C ALA A 28 29.17 17.57 6.10
N CYS A 29 29.41 17.75 7.41
CA CYS A 29 28.44 18.33 8.33
C CYS A 29 28.52 19.86 8.32
N THR A 30 27.37 20.53 8.46
CA THR A 30 27.28 21.99 8.63
C THR A 30 26.98 22.32 10.08
N ASN A 31 28.00 22.36 10.94
CA ASN A 31 27.96 23.24 12.11
C ASN A 31 29.35 23.45 12.71
N PHE A 32 29.77 24.71 12.84
CA PHE A 32 31.05 25.11 13.42
C PHE A 32 30.83 25.69 14.82
N SER A 33 31.58 25.17 15.80
CA SER A 33 32.18 26.02 16.84
C SER A 33 33.44 25.37 17.42
N ILE A 34 34.58 26.02 17.17
CA ILE A 34 35.93 25.87 17.75
C ILE A 34 36.90 24.93 16.99
N ILE A 35 38.03 25.50 16.58
CA ILE A 35 39.08 24.96 15.68
C ILE A 35 40.10 24.02 16.38
N ASP A 36 39.84 23.57 17.60
CA ASP A 36 40.75 22.66 18.33
C ASP A 36 40.39 21.16 18.20
N SER A 37 39.45 20.79 17.32
CA SER A 37 38.97 19.41 17.15
C SER A 37 39.20 18.82 15.74
N LEU A 38 40.28 19.19 15.05
CA LEU A 38 40.73 18.48 13.83
C LEU A 38 41.15 17.02 14.10
N TYR A 39 41.21 16.60 15.37
CA TYR A 39 41.39 15.21 15.80
C TYR A 39 40.10 14.40 15.94
N ASP A 40 38.94 15.03 15.85
CA ASP A 40 37.66 14.33 15.81
C ASP A 40 37.06 14.46 14.41
N PHE A 41 37.53 13.60 13.49
CA PHE A 41 36.58 13.04 12.53
C PHE A 41 35.55 12.25 13.34
N THR A 42 34.56 12.96 13.89
CA THR A 42 33.36 12.32 14.37
C THR A 42 32.70 11.75 13.13
N GLN A 43 32.83 10.43 12.99
CA GLN A 43 32.07 9.59 12.09
C GLN A 43 30.67 10.19 11.96
N VAL A 44 30.35 10.80 10.82
CA VAL A 44 29.04 11.39 10.55
C VAL A 44 28.07 10.22 10.44
N GLN A 45 27.63 9.63 11.56
CA GLN A 45 26.67 8.50 11.65
C GLN A 45 26.78 7.56 10.43
N GLY A 46 28.04 7.23 10.09
CA GLY A 46 28.39 6.75 8.77
C GLY A 46 28.32 5.25 8.80
N VAL A 47 27.31 4.70 8.13
CA VAL A 47 27.23 3.27 7.89
C VAL A 47 28.45 2.89 7.04
N SER A 48 29.37 2.11 7.61
CA SER A 48 30.47 1.52 6.85
C SER A 48 29.88 0.39 6.01
N TYR A 49 29.86 0.57 4.69
CA TYR A 49 29.55 -0.51 3.76
C TYR A 49 30.86 -1.03 3.20
N PRO A 50 31.31 -2.25 3.55
CA PRO A 50 32.53 -2.82 3.01
C PRO A 50 32.31 -3.18 1.54
N LEU A 51 32.49 -2.21 0.66
CA LEU A 51 32.52 -2.41 -0.79
C LEU A 51 33.97 -2.74 -1.18
N SER A 52 34.15 -3.81 -1.95
CA SER A 52 35.44 -4.26 -2.48
C SER A 52 35.73 -3.72 -3.89
N SER A 53 34.75 -3.09 -4.58
CA SER A 53 34.96 -2.35 -5.83
C SER A 53 33.82 -1.37 -6.16
N SER A 54 34.09 -0.37 -7.02
CA SER A 54 33.06 0.58 -7.52
C SER A 54 32.04 -0.07 -8.46
N GLU A 55 32.32 -1.25 -9.01
CA GLU A 55 31.36 -2.04 -9.79
C GLU A 55 30.21 -2.56 -8.90
N GLN A 56 30.43 -2.63 -7.58
CA GLN A 56 29.40 -2.93 -6.57
C GLN A 56 28.49 -1.73 -6.25
N LEU A 57 28.37 -0.76 -7.16
CA LEU A 57 27.36 0.30 -7.05
C LEU A 57 26.36 0.29 -8.22
N GLY A 58 26.55 -0.65 -9.16
CA GLY A 58 25.60 -0.90 -10.23
C GLY A 58 25.40 0.27 -11.19
N ALA A 59 24.22 0.32 -11.83
CA ALA A 59 23.88 1.26 -12.89
C ALA A 59 23.72 2.71 -12.41
N TYR A 60 23.46 2.95 -11.13
CA TYR A 60 23.30 4.29 -10.57
C TYR A 60 24.62 5.03 -10.36
N PHE A 61 25.75 4.32 -10.39
CA PHE A 61 27.07 4.96 -10.35
C PHE A 61 27.25 5.95 -11.51
N SER A 62 26.75 5.67 -12.72
CA SER A 62 26.87 6.61 -13.85
C SER A 62 26.00 7.84 -13.71
N ASP A 63 24.85 7.72 -13.04
CA ASP A 63 23.86 8.79 -12.93
C ASP A 63 24.18 9.76 -11.78
N TYR A 64 24.91 9.29 -10.77
CA TYR A 64 25.28 10.06 -9.57
C TYR A 64 26.79 10.11 -9.30
N ALA A 65 27.63 9.73 -10.26
CA ALA A 65 29.10 9.81 -10.14
C ALA A 65 29.60 11.22 -9.75
N GLU A 66 28.84 12.26 -10.09
CA GLU A 66 29.16 13.65 -9.76
C GLU A 66 28.69 14.06 -8.35
N THR A 67 27.87 13.24 -7.70
CA THR A 67 27.21 13.51 -6.40
C THR A 67 27.92 12.84 -5.21
N PHE A 68 28.59 11.71 -5.44
CA PHE A 68 29.28 10.95 -4.40
C PHE A 68 30.80 10.96 -4.58
N ASN A 69 31.56 11.13 -3.49
CA ASN A 69 32.99 10.87 -3.48
C ASN A 69 33.27 9.51 -2.83
N PHE A 70 33.88 8.60 -3.59
CA PHE A 70 34.33 7.28 -3.10
C PHE A 70 35.84 7.33 -2.79
N ILE A 71 36.29 6.62 -1.75
CA ILE A 71 37.72 6.56 -1.33
C ILE A 71 38.15 5.08 -1.16
N GLY A 72 39.33 4.69 -1.67
CA GLY A 72 39.88 3.30 -1.75
C GLY A 72 39.44 2.48 -3.00
N GLY A 73 40.24 1.63 -3.67
CA GLY A 73 41.55 1.05 -3.37
C GLY A 73 42.60 1.17 -4.49
N ASN A 74 42.59 2.27 -5.26
CA ASN A 74 43.75 2.76 -6.04
C ASN A 74 43.57 4.24 -6.53
N MET A 75 42.84 5.07 -5.77
CA MET A 75 42.15 6.27 -6.27
C MET A 75 42.80 7.60 -5.85
N THR A 76 43.34 8.32 -6.83
CA THR A 76 43.81 9.72 -6.68
C THR A 76 42.61 10.69 -6.67
N LEU A 77 42.58 11.56 -5.65
CA LEU A 77 41.60 12.64 -5.41
C LEU A 77 41.76 13.79 -6.40
N ILE A 78 40.71 14.32 -7.04
CA ILE A 78 40.60 15.78 -7.31
C ILE A 78 39.12 16.28 -7.37
N THR A 79 38.78 17.13 -6.38
CA THR A 79 37.87 18.32 -6.36
C THR A 79 36.32 18.27 -6.26
N GLN A 80 35.84 19.15 -5.35
CA GLN A 80 34.56 19.88 -5.12
C GLN A 80 33.19 19.18 -5.10
N LEU A 81 32.61 19.10 -3.90
CA LEU A 81 31.17 19.05 -3.65
C LEU A 81 30.52 20.34 -4.19
N THR A 82 29.63 20.21 -5.18
CA THR A 82 28.91 21.38 -5.73
C THR A 82 27.60 21.67 -5.05
N ASP A 83 26.92 20.70 -4.41
CA ASP A 83 25.62 20.94 -3.75
C ASP A 83 25.42 20.13 -2.45
N ILE A 84 24.53 20.66 -1.58
CA ILE A 84 24.17 20.10 -0.27
C ILE A 84 23.30 18.86 -0.49
N VAL A 85 23.82 17.67 -0.19
CA VAL A 85 23.04 16.42 -0.10
C VAL A 85 22.96 16.02 1.36
N GLN A 86 21.75 15.80 1.89
CA GLN A 86 21.55 15.40 3.28
C GLN A 86 21.93 13.93 3.53
N ALA A 87 22.42 13.61 4.73
CA ALA A 87 22.87 12.27 5.11
C ALA A 87 21.82 11.15 4.95
N PRO A 88 20.52 11.36 5.25
CA PRO A 88 19.48 10.35 5.02
C PRO A 88 19.31 9.96 3.55
N LEU A 89 19.44 10.94 2.64
CA LEU A 89 19.39 10.70 1.18
C LEU A 89 20.57 9.82 0.73
N ILE A 90 21.76 10.06 1.28
CA ILE A 90 22.97 9.29 0.97
C ILE A 90 22.80 7.83 1.43
N SER A 91 22.36 7.60 2.67
CA SER A 91 22.13 6.25 3.19
C SER A 91 21.07 5.50 2.36
N PHE A 92 19.95 6.17 2.06
CA PHE A 92 18.90 5.62 1.20
C PHE A 92 19.44 5.21 -0.18
N TRP A 93 20.20 6.08 -0.85
CA TRP A 93 20.78 5.79 -2.15
C TRP A 93 21.80 4.65 -2.16
N VAL A 94 22.58 4.51 -1.07
CA VAL A 94 23.54 3.40 -0.92
C VAL A 94 22.81 2.08 -0.71
N GLU A 95 21.77 2.04 0.13
CA GLU A 95 20.94 0.85 0.32
C GLU A 95 20.26 0.42 -0.98
N GLN A 96 19.76 1.36 -1.79
CA GLN A 96 19.21 1.07 -3.12
C GLN A 96 20.26 0.45 -4.05
N SER A 97 21.46 1.01 -4.04
CA SER A 97 22.56 0.56 -4.88
C SER A 97 23.00 -0.86 -4.50
N ILE A 98 23.11 -1.16 -3.20
CA ILE A 98 23.45 -2.49 -2.68
C ILE A 98 22.37 -3.51 -3.02
N GLY A 99 21.09 -3.15 -2.86
CA GLY A 99 19.98 -4.02 -3.23
C GLY A 99 20.03 -4.44 -4.70
N SER A 100 20.29 -3.49 -5.60
CA SER A 100 20.32 -3.73 -7.05
C SER A 100 21.34 -4.80 -7.47
N LEU A 101 22.44 -4.94 -6.74
CA LEU A 101 23.49 -5.96 -6.98
C LEU A 101 23.06 -7.36 -6.54
N GLN A 102 22.19 -7.45 -5.54
CA GLN A 102 21.70 -8.70 -4.97
C GLN A 102 20.39 -9.16 -5.63
N GLY A 103 19.89 -8.39 -6.60
CA GLY A 103 18.72 -8.75 -7.38
C GLY A 103 17.39 -8.23 -6.85
N ILE A 104 17.38 -7.26 -5.91
CA ILE A 104 16.15 -6.58 -5.46
C ILE A 104 16.38 -5.08 -5.35
N THR A 105 15.53 -4.24 -5.91
CA THR A 105 15.62 -2.77 -5.77
C THR A 105 14.32 -2.21 -5.20
N LEU A 106 14.39 -1.28 -4.23
CA LEU A 106 13.20 -0.55 -3.81
C LEU A 106 12.94 0.55 -4.86
N MET A 107 11.82 0.45 -5.58
CA MET A 107 11.52 1.40 -6.66
C MET A 107 10.49 2.44 -6.21
N ASN A 108 9.43 1.98 -5.54
CA ASN A 108 8.33 2.83 -5.06
C ASN A 108 8.15 2.57 -3.56
N PRO A 109 9.00 3.16 -2.70
CA PRO A 109 8.83 3.01 -1.26
C PRO A 109 7.40 3.40 -0.88
N VAL A 110 6.78 2.62 0.00
CA VAL A 110 5.49 3.03 0.58
C VAL A 110 5.76 4.28 1.41
N GLU A 111 5.02 5.35 1.11
CA GLU A 111 4.98 6.55 1.93
C GLU A 111 3.97 6.37 3.07
N SER A 112 4.15 7.06 4.19
CA SER A 112 3.22 7.00 5.31
C SER A 112 1.79 7.33 4.88
N GLN A 113 0.80 6.56 5.34
CA GLN A 113 -0.60 6.66 4.89
C GLN A 113 -1.56 6.89 6.05
N PHE A 114 -2.58 7.71 5.80
CA PHE A 114 -3.80 7.72 6.61
C PHE A 114 -4.69 6.54 6.21
N MET A 115 -5.18 5.79 7.19
CA MET A 115 -6.23 4.81 6.94
C MET A 115 -7.53 5.54 6.61
N GLN A 116 -7.82 5.65 5.31
CA GLN A 116 -9.13 6.10 4.82
C GLN A 116 -10.17 4.97 4.84
N GLN A 117 -9.72 3.72 4.84
CA GLN A 117 -10.57 2.52 4.81
C GLN A 117 -10.19 1.61 6.00
N ASN A 118 -10.92 0.51 6.24
CA ASN A 118 -10.51 -0.49 7.24
C ASN A 118 -9.40 -1.42 6.75
N LEU A 119 -9.08 -1.34 5.48
CA LEU A 119 -8.14 -2.22 4.83
C LEU A 119 -7.32 -1.44 3.82
N ILE A 120 -6.00 -1.62 3.83
CA ILE A 120 -5.11 -1.14 2.79
C ILE A 120 -4.32 -2.33 2.27
N TYR A 121 -4.15 -2.37 0.95
CA TYR A 121 -3.34 -3.36 0.28
C TYR A 121 -2.12 -2.68 -0.34
N PHE A 122 -0.94 -3.28 -0.15
CA PHE A 122 0.26 -2.90 -0.86
C PHE A 122 0.77 -4.11 -1.65
N ASN A 123 0.93 -3.93 -2.96
CA ASN A 123 1.60 -4.92 -3.79
C ASN A 123 3.11 -4.79 -3.60
N LEU A 124 3.71 -5.68 -2.81
CA LEU A 124 5.12 -5.60 -2.47
C LEU A 124 6.04 -5.78 -3.69
N ASN A 125 5.55 -6.39 -4.78
CA ASN A 125 6.32 -6.49 -6.03
C ASN A 125 6.42 -5.15 -6.79
N GLU A 126 5.56 -4.18 -6.49
CA GLU A 126 5.66 -2.81 -7.02
C GLU A 126 6.58 -1.95 -6.16
N VAL A 127 6.71 -2.29 -4.88
CA VAL A 127 7.59 -1.64 -3.91
C VAL A 127 9.03 -2.13 -4.10
N PHE A 128 9.21 -3.46 -4.12
CA PHE A 128 10.49 -4.16 -4.28
C PHE A 128 10.53 -4.89 -5.62
N LEU A 129 11.35 -4.40 -6.55
CA LEU A 129 11.52 -5.03 -7.86
C LEU A 129 12.61 -6.07 -7.85
N SER A 130 12.26 -7.27 -8.33
CA SER A 130 13.23 -8.29 -8.69
C SER A 130 14.09 -7.85 -9.88
N VAL A 131 15.40 -7.91 -9.71
CA VAL A 131 16.40 -7.74 -10.75
C VAL A 131 17.11 -9.08 -10.94
N ASN A 132 17.39 -9.47 -12.19
CA ASN A 132 18.06 -10.73 -12.53
C ASN A 132 17.30 -12.02 -12.14
N GLY A 133 15.99 -11.96 -11.91
CA GLY A 133 15.13 -13.13 -11.70
C GLY A 133 15.24 -13.76 -10.30
N ILE A 134 15.73 -12.99 -9.31
CA ILE A 134 15.73 -13.38 -7.90
C ILE A 134 14.43 -12.87 -7.28
N ASN A 135 13.51 -13.77 -6.95
CA ASN A 135 12.26 -13.39 -6.31
C ASN A 135 12.49 -13.06 -4.82
N PRO A 136 11.95 -11.93 -4.32
CA PRO A 136 12.00 -11.60 -2.90
C PRO A 136 11.24 -12.62 -2.05
N VAL A 137 11.70 -12.82 -0.82
CA VAL A 137 10.83 -13.29 0.27
C VAL A 137 10.54 -12.09 1.15
N TYR A 138 9.25 -11.79 1.35
CA TYR A 138 8.82 -10.68 2.17
C TYR A 138 8.52 -11.11 3.60
N SER A 139 8.81 -10.23 4.56
CA SER A 139 8.41 -10.39 5.95
C SER A 139 8.11 -9.04 6.59
N ILE A 140 7.21 -9.03 7.56
CA ILE A 140 6.97 -7.86 8.42
C ILE A 140 7.99 -7.93 9.55
N SER A 141 8.93 -6.99 9.60
CA SER A 141 9.99 -6.96 10.61
C SER A 141 9.59 -6.27 11.91
N SER A 142 8.67 -5.30 11.83
CA SER A 142 8.09 -4.67 13.02
C SER A 142 6.74 -4.03 12.73
N ASN A 143 5.89 -4.01 13.75
CA ASN A 143 4.71 -3.16 13.86
C ASN A 143 4.72 -2.57 15.28
N SER A 144 4.92 -1.26 15.41
CA SER A 144 5.07 -0.62 16.72
C SER A 144 3.77 -0.53 17.52
N ASN A 145 2.61 -0.71 16.88
CA ASN A 145 1.30 -0.61 17.54
C ASN A 145 0.26 -1.53 16.87
N GLU A 146 0.34 -2.83 17.19
CA GLU A 146 -0.56 -3.87 16.67
C GLU A 146 -2.04 -3.65 17.05
N ASN A 147 -2.32 -2.86 18.10
CA ASN A 147 -3.68 -2.51 18.48
C ASN A 147 -4.27 -1.39 17.61
N ALA A 148 -3.40 -0.53 17.04
CA ALA A 148 -3.80 0.48 16.09
C ALA A 148 -3.97 -0.11 14.69
N VAL A 149 -3.09 -1.00 14.29
CA VAL A 149 -3.11 -1.58 12.94
C VAL A 149 -2.59 -3.00 13.01
N ASN A 150 -3.29 -3.94 12.38
CA ASN A 150 -2.82 -5.31 12.22
C ASN A 150 -2.33 -5.54 10.78
N THR A 151 -1.26 -6.31 10.62
CA THR A 151 -0.54 -6.46 9.35
C THR A 151 -0.31 -7.93 9.03
N GLU A 152 -0.60 -8.34 7.80
CA GLU A 152 -0.30 -9.69 7.32
C GLU A 152 0.17 -9.67 5.86
N ILE A 153 0.98 -10.66 5.46
CA ILE A 153 1.33 -10.85 4.04
C ILE A 153 0.54 -12.05 3.51
N ILE A 154 -0.29 -11.81 2.51
CA ILE A 154 -1.06 -12.83 1.79
C ILE A 154 -0.50 -13.03 0.38
N GLU A 155 -0.80 -14.18 -0.23
CA GLU A 155 -0.40 -14.51 -1.61
C GLU A 155 1.10 -14.27 -1.89
N ASP A 156 1.93 -14.49 -0.87
CA ASP A 156 3.37 -14.32 -0.86
C ASP A 156 3.89 -12.90 -1.22
N SER A 157 3.02 -11.91 -1.48
CA SER A 157 3.45 -10.60 -2.00
C SER A 157 2.48 -9.44 -1.78
N ILE A 158 1.34 -9.66 -1.14
CA ILE A 158 0.38 -8.59 -0.82
C ILE A 158 0.46 -8.33 0.67
N LEU A 159 0.96 -7.16 1.06
CA LEU A 159 0.80 -6.68 2.42
C LEU A 159 -0.62 -6.18 2.61
N VAL A 160 -1.32 -6.78 3.56
CA VAL A 160 -2.63 -6.38 4.02
C VAL A 160 -2.47 -5.67 5.34
N VAL A 161 -2.98 -4.44 5.40
CA VAL A 161 -2.97 -3.60 6.58
C VAL A 161 -4.42 -3.42 7.01
N THR A 162 -4.83 -4.15 8.03
CA THR A 162 -6.16 -4.09 8.64
C THR A 162 -6.17 -3.08 9.78
N ARG A 163 -7.23 -2.27 9.86
CA ARG A 163 -7.45 -1.37 10.99
C ARG A 163 -7.58 -2.17 12.30
N GLY A 164 -6.87 -1.71 13.32
CA GLY A 164 -6.98 -2.24 14.67
C GLY A 164 -8.16 -1.64 15.44
N ASN A 165 -8.34 -2.08 16.69
CA ASN A 165 -9.50 -1.72 17.51
C ASN A 165 -9.32 -0.41 18.31
N ILE A 166 -8.14 0.21 18.21
CA ILE A 166 -7.79 1.45 18.90
C ILE A 166 -7.29 2.44 17.86
N GLN A 167 -7.65 3.72 17.95
CA GLN A 167 -7.02 4.76 17.14
C GLN A 167 -5.55 4.91 17.48
N GLY A 168 -4.72 5.29 16.52
CA GLY A 168 -3.31 5.57 16.79
C GLY A 168 -2.41 5.45 15.57
N MET A 169 -1.13 5.69 15.81
CA MET A 169 -0.08 5.53 14.81
C MET A 169 0.66 4.20 15.01
N ALA A 170 0.98 3.55 13.89
CA ALA A 170 1.82 2.35 13.84
C ALA A 170 2.91 2.50 12.78
N ASP A 171 4.17 2.51 13.22
CA ASP A 171 5.34 2.28 12.35
C ASP A 171 5.43 0.82 11.90
N ILE A 172 5.45 0.63 10.60
CA ILE A 172 5.57 -0.66 9.93
C ILE A 172 6.91 -0.71 9.20
N SER A 173 7.62 -1.82 9.40
CA SER A 173 8.85 -2.14 8.66
C SER A 173 8.62 -3.43 7.88
N ILE A 174 8.82 -3.37 6.57
CA ILE A 174 8.73 -4.52 5.67
C ILE A 174 10.10 -4.82 5.11
N SER A 175 10.48 -6.08 5.15
CA SER A 175 11.76 -6.57 4.69
C SER A 175 11.62 -7.46 3.47
N ALA A 176 12.47 -7.24 2.47
CA ALA A 176 12.67 -8.11 1.32
C ALA A 176 14.07 -8.76 1.41
N GLU A 177 14.12 -10.09 1.41
CA GLU A 177 15.39 -10.85 1.50
C GLU A 177 15.65 -11.70 0.25
N PRO A 178 16.65 -11.38 -0.59
CA PRO A 178 17.22 -12.30 -1.56
C PRO A 178 18.43 -12.99 -0.94
N ALA A 179 18.23 -14.17 -0.37
CA ALA A 179 19.28 -15.17 -0.07
C ALA A 179 20.50 -14.77 0.80
N ALA A 180 20.67 -13.52 1.26
CA ALA A 180 21.68 -13.09 2.26
C ALA A 180 21.60 -11.60 2.72
N VAL A 181 20.87 -10.72 2.04
CA VAL A 181 20.76 -9.28 2.39
C VAL A 181 19.32 -8.91 2.67
N ARG A 182 19.08 -7.99 3.60
CA ARG A 182 17.76 -7.51 4.00
C ARG A 182 17.61 -6.06 3.53
N ILE A 183 16.61 -5.78 2.71
CA ILE A 183 16.23 -4.42 2.29
C ILE A 183 14.91 -4.09 2.98
N ASP A 184 14.88 -2.94 3.66
CA ASP A 184 13.69 -2.51 4.39
C ASP A 184 12.97 -1.35 3.69
N ASN A 185 11.65 -1.34 3.82
CA ASN A 185 10.83 -0.16 3.63
C ASN A 185 10.09 0.11 4.93
N ASN A 186 10.32 1.29 5.50
CA ASN A 186 9.71 1.75 6.75
C ASN A 186 8.73 2.86 6.43
N PHE A 187 7.53 2.78 6.98
CA PHE A 187 6.48 3.78 6.81
C PHE A 187 5.53 3.74 8.00
N SER A 188 4.72 4.78 8.16
CA SER A 188 3.76 4.89 9.25
C SER A 188 2.33 4.77 8.72
N ILE A 189 1.47 4.09 9.47
CA ILE A 189 0.04 4.06 9.23
C ILE A 189 -0.67 4.80 10.35
N PHE A 190 -1.50 5.78 9.97
CA PHE A 190 -2.32 6.56 10.88
C PHE A 190 -3.75 6.02 10.87
N ASN A 191 -4.13 5.30 11.92
CA ASN A 191 -5.50 4.84 12.14
C ASN A 191 -6.29 5.91 12.93
N ASN A 192 -6.84 6.92 12.24
CA ASN A 192 -7.68 7.95 12.88
C ASN A 192 -8.71 8.55 11.89
N GLY A 193 -9.71 9.24 12.44
CA GLY A 193 -10.57 10.20 11.75
C GLY A 193 -10.34 11.62 12.25
N ASP A 194 -9.42 12.36 11.62
CA ASP A 194 -9.62 13.79 11.35
C ASP A 194 -8.89 14.90 12.15
N THR A 195 -7.95 14.62 13.06
CA THR A 195 -7.02 15.68 13.51
C THR A 195 -5.57 15.23 13.57
N TYR A 196 -4.79 15.71 12.60
CA TYR A 196 -3.38 15.42 12.40
C TYR A 196 -2.61 16.71 12.14
N ASP A 197 -1.56 16.96 12.90
CA ASP A 197 -0.65 18.10 12.73
C ASP A 197 0.78 17.59 12.57
N ASP A 198 1.31 17.67 11.35
CA ASP A 198 2.69 17.38 10.97
C ASP A 198 3.53 18.65 10.79
N PHE A 199 3.00 19.81 11.18
CA PHE A 199 3.70 21.09 11.04
C PHE A 199 4.07 21.48 9.61
N GLU A 200 3.53 20.80 8.58
CA GLU A 200 3.84 21.11 7.17
C GLU A 200 3.26 22.44 6.68
N THR A 201 2.46 23.10 7.53
CA THR A 201 2.10 24.51 7.35
C THR A 201 3.31 25.45 7.44
N GLY A 202 4.44 24.97 7.98
CA GLY A 202 5.67 25.73 8.20
C GLY A 202 5.59 26.69 9.40
N ASP A 203 4.49 26.64 10.16
CA ASP A 203 4.26 27.40 11.38
C ASP A 203 3.32 26.63 12.34
N PHE A 204 2.88 27.29 13.42
CA PHE A 204 1.99 26.70 14.42
C PHE A 204 0.53 27.16 14.24
N SER A 205 0.09 27.50 13.02
CA SER A 205 -1.26 28.04 12.78
C SER A 205 -2.33 26.97 12.58
N PHE A 206 -1.95 25.70 12.43
CA PHE A 206 -2.89 24.60 12.22
C PHE A 206 -3.77 24.35 13.45
N ASN A 207 -3.18 24.36 14.65
CA ASN A 207 -3.89 24.32 15.93
C ASN A 207 -3.65 25.59 16.75
N ASP A 208 -4.45 25.83 17.80
CA ASP A 208 -4.26 26.97 18.73
C ASP A 208 -3.14 26.69 19.75
N TRP A 209 -1.95 26.37 19.24
CA TRP A 209 -0.76 26.07 20.02
C TRP A 209 -0.37 27.24 20.93
N GLN A 210 -0.19 26.93 22.22
CA GLN A 210 0.27 27.89 23.22
C GLN A 210 1.70 27.58 23.61
N PHE A 211 2.50 28.63 23.81
CA PHE A 211 3.89 28.49 24.23
C PHE A 211 4.06 28.94 25.67
N SER A 212 4.86 28.21 26.44
CA SER A 212 5.22 28.61 27.78
C SER A 212 6.64 28.15 28.15
N GLY A 213 7.17 28.64 29.27
CA GLY A 213 8.57 28.39 29.67
C GLY A 213 9.50 29.54 29.34
N TYR A 214 10.79 29.23 29.16
CA TYR A 214 11.87 30.21 28.98
C TYR A 214 12.21 30.50 27.51
N ALA A 215 11.82 29.60 26.61
CA ALA A 215 11.88 29.80 25.18
C ALA A 215 10.67 29.11 24.53
N ASN A 216 10.24 29.62 23.37
CA ASN A 216 9.19 28.99 22.58
C ASN A 216 9.79 27.85 21.76
N TRP A 217 8.96 26.84 21.51
CA TRP A 217 9.21 25.89 20.43
C TRP A 217 9.22 26.61 19.07
N ILE A 218 9.97 26.07 18.12
CA ILE A 218 10.15 26.62 16.78
C ILE A 218 9.89 25.55 15.73
N ILE A 219 9.42 25.95 14.55
CA ILE A 219 9.40 25.09 13.38
C ILE A 219 10.78 25.15 12.69
N GLU A 220 11.29 24.00 12.28
CA GLU A 220 12.50 23.89 11.45
C GLU A 220 12.33 22.87 10.33
N ASP A 221 13.22 22.94 9.33
CA ASP A 221 13.18 22.14 8.09
C ASP A 221 14.41 21.23 7.91
N SER A 222 15.22 21.09 8.95
CA SER A 222 16.50 20.35 8.90
C SER A 222 16.38 18.91 9.37
N ILE A 223 15.43 18.65 10.27
CA ILE A 223 15.16 17.35 10.87
C ILE A 223 13.64 17.25 10.97
N SER A 224 13.05 16.31 10.24
CA SER A 224 11.62 15.97 10.32
C SER A 224 11.46 14.45 10.43
N TYR A 225 10.29 14.01 10.87
CA TYR A 225 9.91 12.60 10.86
C TYR A 225 9.17 12.26 9.57
N THR A 226 8.19 13.09 9.20
CA THR A 226 7.53 13.06 7.90
C THR A 226 7.66 14.43 7.23
N GLY A 227 7.57 14.50 5.91
CA GLY A 227 7.55 15.79 5.22
C GLY A 227 8.84 16.60 5.41
N THR A 228 8.70 17.93 5.38
CA THR A 228 9.81 18.88 5.44
C THR A 228 10.02 19.44 6.85
N PHE A 229 8.96 19.66 7.61
CA PHE A 229 8.98 20.46 8.83
C PHE A 229 8.79 19.60 10.08
N SER A 230 9.32 20.06 11.21
CA SER A 230 8.93 19.53 12.53
C SER A 230 9.04 20.62 13.60
N ALA A 231 8.45 20.36 14.78
CA ALA A 231 8.54 21.26 15.91
C ALA A 231 9.72 20.88 16.82
N ARG A 232 10.66 21.81 17.00
CA ARG A 232 11.83 21.69 17.88
C ARG A 232 11.66 22.51 19.15
N SER A 233 12.12 21.99 20.29
CA SER A 233 12.18 22.73 21.54
C SER A 233 13.05 23.99 21.42
N GLY A 234 12.66 25.07 22.09
CA GLY A 234 13.46 26.29 22.16
C GLY A 234 14.80 26.07 22.87
N THR A 235 15.81 26.87 22.50
CA THR A 235 17.10 26.89 23.19
C THR A 235 16.95 27.49 24.58
N ILE A 236 17.32 26.72 25.60
CA ILE A 236 17.15 27.06 27.02
C ILE A 236 18.45 26.78 27.81
N ASP A 237 18.66 27.49 28.92
CA ASP A 237 19.78 27.25 29.84
C ASP A 237 19.49 26.11 30.84
N HIS A 238 20.46 25.77 31.69
CA HIS A 238 20.26 24.80 32.79
C HIS A 238 19.09 25.19 33.71
N SER A 239 18.37 24.19 34.22
CA SER A 239 17.20 24.33 35.10
C SER A 239 16.03 25.10 34.49
N GLN A 240 15.98 25.21 33.16
CA GLN A 240 14.88 25.83 32.44
C GLN A 240 14.04 24.77 31.71
N GLU A 241 12.93 25.22 31.14
CA GLU A 241 12.07 24.41 30.29
C GLU A 241 11.51 25.24 29.12
N SER A 242 11.22 24.57 28.01
CA SER A 242 10.50 25.07 26.85
C SER A 242 9.25 24.21 26.66
N ARG A 243 8.06 24.79 26.61
CA ARG A 243 6.79 24.06 26.55
C ARG A 243 5.90 24.49 25.40
N LEU A 244 5.22 23.49 24.84
CA LEU A 244 4.21 23.60 23.80
C LEU A 244 2.94 22.92 24.32
N ASP A 245 1.88 23.70 24.41
CA ASP A 245 0.63 23.34 25.06
C ASP A 245 -0.52 23.40 24.04
N LEU A 246 -1.44 22.44 24.08
CA LEU A 246 -2.65 22.42 23.24
C LEU A 246 -3.86 21.98 24.07
N THR A 247 -4.93 22.76 24.03
CA THR A 247 -6.21 22.38 24.61
C THR A 247 -7.09 21.77 23.53
N ILE A 248 -7.62 20.58 23.79
CA ILE A 248 -8.52 19.86 22.90
C ILE A 248 -9.81 19.50 23.64
N ASP A 249 -10.91 19.37 22.89
CA ASP A 249 -12.17 18.82 23.40
C ASP A 249 -12.41 17.47 22.71
N VAL A 250 -12.34 16.41 23.50
CA VAL A 250 -12.37 15.02 23.03
C VAL A 250 -13.81 14.51 23.09
N ALA A 251 -14.39 14.19 21.94
CA ALA A 251 -15.80 13.80 21.86
C ALA A 251 -16.11 12.45 22.54
N GLU A 252 -15.22 11.46 22.35
CA GLU A 252 -15.31 10.11 22.92
C GLU A 252 -13.91 9.62 23.33
N ASP A 253 -13.83 8.62 24.23
CA ASP A 253 -12.54 8.02 24.63
C ASP A 253 -11.73 7.62 23.38
N GLY A 254 -10.46 8.02 23.34
CA GLY A 254 -9.60 7.87 22.18
C GLY A 254 -8.12 7.79 22.54
N VAL A 255 -7.27 8.13 21.58
CA VAL A 255 -5.80 8.07 21.73
C VAL A 255 -5.17 9.33 21.18
N VAL A 256 -4.15 9.84 21.88
CA VAL A 256 -3.19 10.81 21.35
C VAL A 256 -1.91 10.08 20.97
N SER A 257 -1.42 10.28 19.74
CA SER A 257 -0.15 9.73 19.27
C SER A 257 0.73 10.82 18.70
N PHE A 258 2.05 10.64 18.73
CA PHE A 258 2.99 11.54 18.04
C PHE A 258 4.34 10.87 17.85
N ALA A 259 5.12 11.39 16.91
CA ALA A 259 6.52 11.05 16.74
C ALA A 259 7.39 11.99 17.56
N TYR A 260 8.50 11.47 18.10
CA TYR A 260 9.46 12.25 18.86
C TYR A 260 10.90 11.83 18.57
N LYS A 261 11.82 12.78 18.75
CA LYS A 261 13.27 12.56 18.73
C LYS A 261 13.91 13.40 19.82
N VAL A 262 14.96 12.88 20.46
CA VAL A 262 15.74 13.63 21.45
C VAL A 262 17.21 13.52 21.11
N SER A 263 17.94 14.63 21.25
CA SER A 263 19.39 14.66 21.20
C SER A 263 19.88 15.52 22.37
N SER A 264 20.09 14.87 23.51
CA SER A 264 20.34 15.50 24.81
C SER A 264 21.22 14.64 25.72
N GLU A 265 21.54 15.14 26.91
CA GLU A 265 22.18 14.33 27.94
C GLU A 265 21.32 13.16 28.39
N ASN A 266 21.89 11.95 28.35
CA ASN A 266 21.18 10.72 28.71
C ASN A 266 20.76 10.75 30.19
N GLN A 267 19.45 10.59 30.44
CA GLN A 267 18.73 10.58 31.72
C GLN A 267 18.53 11.93 32.43
N TRP A 268 19.01 13.04 31.87
CA TRP A 268 18.99 14.33 32.56
C TRP A 268 18.11 15.36 31.84
N ASP A 269 18.49 15.70 30.62
CA ASP A 269 17.75 16.63 29.79
C ASP A 269 16.65 15.87 29.05
N ILE A 270 15.40 16.08 29.44
CA ILE A 270 14.28 15.22 29.03
C ILE A 270 13.25 15.96 28.18
N LEU A 271 12.80 15.30 27.11
CA LEU A 271 11.48 15.53 26.53
C LEU A 271 10.45 14.80 27.38
N TYR A 272 9.31 15.44 27.65
CA TYR A 272 8.21 14.83 28.37
C TYR A 272 6.86 15.18 27.76
N PHE A 273 5.86 14.34 28.09
CA PHE A 273 4.48 14.55 27.70
C PHE A 273 3.53 14.40 28.90
N LYS A 274 2.54 15.28 28.97
CA LYS A 274 1.52 15.30 30.02
C LYS A 274 0.11 15.48 29.44
N ILE A 275 -0.86 14.87 30.12
CA ILE A 275 -2.29 15.11 29.94
C ILE A 275 -2.82 15.65 31.27
N ASP A 276 -3.44 16.83 31.25
CA ASP A 276 -3.98 17.52 32.44
C ASP A 276 -2.96 17.67 33.58
N GLY A 277 -1.69 17.87 33.22
CA GLY A 277 -0.57 17.97 34.15
C GLY A 277 -0.07 16.63 34.73
N ALA A 278 -0.73 15.51 34.43
CA ALA A 278 -0.26 14.17 34.78
C ALA A 278 0.82 13.70 33.80
N TRP A 279 1.92 13.14 34.31
CA TRP A 279 3.01 12.61 33.48
C TRP A 279 2.59 11.31 32.81
N MET A 280 2.68 11.25 31.49
CA MET A 280 2.39 10.04 30.71
C MET A 280 3.63 9.17 30.49
N THR A 281 4.81 9.74 30.70
CA THR A 281 6.12 9.08 30.58
C THR A 281 7.05 9.56 31.70
N TYR A 282 8.13 8.81 31.96
CA TYR A 282 9.26 9.28 32.78
C TYR A 282 10.15 10.29 32.03
N GLY A 283 9.90 10.52 30.75
CA GLY A 283 10.66 11.38 29.87
C GLY A 283 11.65 10.61 29.00
N TRP A 284 12.04 11.22 27.88
CA TRP A 284 12.97 10.69 26.90
C TRP A 284 14.21 11.58 26.82
N SER A 285 15.38 10.96 26.71
CA SER A 285 16.69 11.63 26.78
C SER A 285 17.76 10.84 26.02
N GLY A 286 18.94 11.43 25.81
CA GLY A 286 20.04 10.79 25.09
C GLY A 286 20.02 11.15 23.60
N ASP A 287 20.64 10.32 22.76
CA ASP A 287 20.62 10.48 21.29
C ASP A 287 19.73 9.40 20.67
N THR A 288 18.45 9.71 20.49
CA THR A 288 17.49 8.76 19.92
C THR A 288 17.32 9.01 18.43
N GLY A 289 17.00 7.96 17.67
CA GLY A 289 16.28 8.13 16.40
C GLY A 289 14.87 8.69 16.62
N TRP A 290 14.12 8.88 15.54
CA TRP A 290 12.68 9.10 15.65
C TRP A 290 12.01 7.83 16.19
N ASN A 291 11.05 8.03 17.09
CA ASN A 291 10.22 6.98 17.68
C ASN A 291 8.78 7.49 17.76
N THR A 292 7.83 6.58 17.87
CA THR A 292 6.40 6.89 18.00
C THR A 292 5.83 6.41 19.32
N VAL A 293 4.87 7.16 19.86
CA VAL A 293 4.19 6.85 21.12
C VAL A 293 2.69 7.10 21.00
N SER A 294 1.91 6.41 21.85
CA SER A 294 0.46 6.53 21.92
C SER A 294 0.00 6.48 23.38
N PHE A 295 -0.99 7.29 23.72
CA PHE A 295 -1.56 7.38 25.07
C PHE A 295 -3.08 7.45 25.01
N ASP A 296 -3.75 6.64 25.83
CA ASP A 296 -5.20 6.70 26.00
C ASP A 296 -5.62 8.04 26.62
N ILE A 297 -6.75 8.56 26.15
CA ILE A 297 -7.34 9.81 26.62
C ILE A 297 -8.86 9.67 26.66
N THR A 298 -9.49 10.18 27.71
CA THR A 298 -10.93 10.07 27.90
C THR A 298 -11.69 11.16 27.14
N ALA A 299 -13.00 11.00 27.01
CA ALA A 299 -13.87 12.07 26.54
C ALA A 299 -13.84 13.29 27.49
N GLY A 300 -13.82 14.49 26.91
CA GLY A 300 -13.85 15.77 27.61
C GLY A 300 -12.74 16.74 27.19
N GLU A 301 -12.74 17.92 27.82
CA GLU A 301 -11.70 18.93 27.62
C GLU A 301 -10.40 18.51 28.31
N HIS A 302 -9.30 18.50 27.56
CA HIS A 302 -7.98 18.07 28.00
C HIS A 302 -6.89 19.06 27.60
N LEU A 303 -5.90 19.24 28.47
CA LEU A 303 -4.67 19.99 28.19
C LEU A 303 -3.52 19.03 27.92
N LEU A 304 -3.01 19.05 26.69
CA LEU A 304 -1.83 18.33 26.27
C LEU A 304 -0.59 19.23 26.39
N THR A 305 0.47 18.73 27.02
CA THR A 305 1.73 19.48 27.18
C THR A 305 2.91 18.65 26.72
N TRP A 306 3.63 19.14 25.72
CA TRP A 306 4.97 18.71 25.37
C TRP A 306 5.99 19.67 25.97
N GLY A 307 6.99 19.15 26.68
CA GLY A 307 8.00 19.98 27.32
C GLY A 307 9.39 19.39 27.21
N TYR A 308 10.36 20.25 26.94
CA TYR A 308 11.78 19.92 27.07
C TYR A 308 12.34 20.61 28.29
N HIS A 309 12.92 19.85 29.22
CA HIS A 309 13.46 20.35 30.48
C HIS A 309 14.94 20.01 30.59
N LYS A 310 15.73 21.01 30.96
CA LYS A 310 17.14 20.84 31.25
C LYS A 310 17.42 20.70 32.72
N ASP A 311 18.35 19.82 33.04
CA ASP A 311 18.83 19.61 34.39
C ASP A 311 19.68 20.80 34.89
N SER A 312 20.27 20.69 36.08
CA SER A 312 21.03 21.80 36.69
C SER A 312 22.45 22.01 36.14
N THR A 313 23.03 21.05 35.44
CA THR A 313 24.42 21.11 34.96
C THR A 313 24.65 20.13 33.81
N GLY A 314 25.29 20.58 32.74
CA GLY A 314 25.64 19.68 31.64
C GLY A 314 25.06 20.14 30.31
N THR A 315 25.80 19.89 29.23
CA THR A 315 25.33 20.07 27.85
C THR A 315 26.01 19.02 27.00
N ALA A 316 25.20 18.22 26.31
CA ALA A 316 25.69 17.26 25.34
C ALA A 316 24.82 17.27 24.08
N LEU A 317 25.44 16.88 22.97
CA LEU A 317 24.79 16.76 21.66
C LEU A 317 24.14 18.08 21.23
N LEU A 318 22.96 18.03 20.63
CA LEU A 318 22.23 19.21 20.16
C LEU A 318 21.37 19.86 21.24
N ASP A 319 21.23 19.22 22.39
CA ASP A 319 20.59 19.75 23.59
C ASP A 319 19.16 20.25 23.34
N CYS A 320 18.39 19.42 22.63
CA CYS A 320 17.02 19.71 22.24
C CYS A 320 16.22 18.44 21.93
N ALA A 321 14.92 18.63 21.74
CA ALA A 321 13.98 17.59 21.34
C ALA A 321 13.10 18.08 20.18
N TRP A 322 12.57 17.13 19.43
CA TRP A 322 11.64 17.33 18.34
C TRP A 322 10.38 16.50 18.53
N ILE A 323 9.27 17.03 18.05
CA ILE A 323 8.01 16.30 17.88
C ILE A 323 7.48 16.55 16.48
N ASP A 324 6.75 15.57 15.96
CA ASP A 324 6.18 15.60 14.62
C ASP A 324 4.97 14.63 14.56
N SER A 325 4.18 14.72 13.49
CA SER A 325 3.06 13.81 13.20
C SER A 325 2.11 13.61 14.39
N ILE A 326 1.62 14.71 14.96
CA ILE A 326 0.73 14.70 16.11
C ILE A 326 -0.67 14.28 15.68
N LEU A 327 -1.14 13.17 16.24
CA LEU A 327 -2.45 12.62 16.05
C LEU A 327 -3.30 12.89 17.28
N LEU A 328 -4.36 13.68 17.12
CA LEU A 328 -5.29 14.04 18.18
C LEU A 328 -6.56 13.20 18.08
N PRO A 329 -7.21 12.87 19.21
CA PRO A 329 -8.48 12.16 19.21
C PRO A 329 -9.60 13.03 18.59
N GLY A 330 -10.31 12.51 17.59
CA GLY A 330 -11.37 13.22 16.85
C GLY A 330 -12.74 12.52 16.90
N GLU A 331 -13.81 13.19 16.40
CA GLU A 331 -15.11 12.54 16.18
C GLU A 331 -14.94 11.38 15.20
N TYR A 332 -14.82 10.18 15.73
CA TYR A 332 -14.78 8.97 14.97
C TYR A 332 -16.19 8.66 14.48
N ASN A 333 -16.42 8.69 13.17
CA ASN A 333 -17.51 7.92 12.60
C ASN A 333 -16.95 6.51 12.32
N PRO A 334 -17.24 5.50 13.17
CA PRO A 334 -16.67 4.15 13.12
C PRO A 334 -17.14 3.33 11.92
N GLY A 335 -17.69 4.02 10.93
CA GLY A 335 -18.13 3.40 9.74
C GLY A 335 -17.06 2.48 9.15
N ILE A 336 -17.48 1.37 8.55
CA ILE A 336 -16.54 0.37 8.03
C ILE A 336 -15.56 1.03 7.05
N GLY A 337 -15.92 2.19 6.47
CA GLY A 337 -15.02 2.97 5.62
C GLY A 337 -14.79 2.32 4.26
N ASP A 338 -15.24 1.08 4.13
CA ASP A 338 -15.29 0.33 2.90
C ASP A 338 -16.26 1.04 1.94
N ASN A 339 -15.74 1.38 0.77
CA ASN A 339 -16.47 2.02 -0.31
C ASN A 339 -16.27 1.23 -1.61
N ASP A 340 -16.29 -0.10 -1.47
CA ASP A 340 -16.11 -1.03 -2.58
C ASP A 340 -17.44 -1.35 -3.26
N ILE A 341 -17.35 -1.64 -4.57
CA ILE A 341 -18.39 -2.38 -5.28
C ILE A 341 -18.12 -3.87 -5.07
N ILE A 342 -18.97 -4.53 -4.29
CA ILE A 342 -18.89 -5.98 -4.00
C ILE A 342 -19.40 -6.79 -5.19
N SER A 343 -20.50 -6.36 -5.78
CA SER A 343 -21.05 -7.00 -6.98
C SER A 343 -21.69 -5.98 -7.90
N PHE A 344 -21.55 -6.22 -9.21
CA PHE A 344 -22.16 -5.40 -10.23
C PHE A 344 -22.70 -6.29 -11.33
N THR A 345 -23.99 -6.19 -11.61
CA THR A 345 -24.64 -6.98 -12.66
C THR A 345 -25.56 -6.13 -13.51
N ILE A 346 -25.69 -6.48 -14.78
CA ILE A 346 -26.63 -5.84 -15.72
C ILE A 346 -27.47 -6.89 -16.45
N PRO A 347 -28.70 -6.54 -16.87
CA PRO A 347 -29.56 -7.42 -17.62
C PRO A 347 -28.85 -7.96 -18.86
N GLU A 348 -29.04 -9.26 -19.12
CA GLU A 348 -28.51 -9.95 -20.29
C GLU A 348 -26.98 -10.08 -20.37
N GLN A 349 -26.22 -9.75 -19.30
CA GLN A 349 -24.75 -9.89 -19.31
C GLN A 349 -24.28 -11.30 -19.70
N ILE A 350 -23.08 -11.36 -20.28
CA ILE A 350 -22.40 -12.59 -20.66
C ILE A 350 -21.10 -12.73 -19.86
N GLY A 351 -20.95 -13.88 -19.21
CA GLY A 351 -19.77 -14.09 -18.36
C GLY A 351 -19.92 -13.48 -16.97
N GLU A 352 -18.84 -13.60 -16.22
CA GLU A 352 -18.70 -13.02 -14.89
C GLU A 352 -18.24 -11.58 -15.02
N THR A 353 -18.66 -10.74 -14.08
CA THR A 353 -18.17 -9.38 -13.95
C THR A 353 -16.75 -9.41 -13.41
N GLU A 354 -15.84 -8.67 -14.04
CA GLU A 354 -14.49 -8.47 -13.51
C GLU A 354 -14.48 -7.18 -12.70
N ILE A 355 -14.21 -7.30 -11.40
CA ILE A 355 -14.08 -6.18 -10.47
C ILE A 355 -12.60 -6.10 -10.09
N ASN A 356 -11.97 -4.96 -10.35
CA ASN A 356 -10.61 -4.69 -9.95
C ASN A 356 -10.63 -3.63 -8.84
N ILE A 357 -10.46 -4.10 -7.60
CA ILE A 357 -10.49 -3.26 -6.40
C ILE A 357 -9.32 -2.28 -6.31
N TYR A 358 -8.18 -2.57 -6.95
CA TYR A 358 -7.01 -1.69 -6.93
C TYR A 358 -7.14 -0.52 -7.90
N ASN A 359 -7.68 -0.79 -9.08
CA ASN A 359 -7.89 0.22 -10.12
C ASN A 359 -9.28 0.87 -10.02
N HIS A 360 -10.12 0.42 -9.08
CA HIS A 360 -11.54 0.80 -8.94
C HIS A 360 -12.29 0.75 -10.29
N THR A 361 -12.11 -0.36 -11.01
CA THR A 361 -12.77 -0.58 -12.30
C THR A 361 -13.67 -1.81 -12.27
N VAL A 362 -14.76 -1.75 -13.02
CA VAL A 362 -15.68 -2.86 -13.23
C VAL A 362 -15.84 -3.09 -14.73
N ASN A 363 -15.51 -4.28 -15.22
CA ASN A 363 -15.71 -4.66 -16.62
C ASN A 363 -16.86 -5.66 -16.72
N VAL A 364 -17.85 -5.33 -17.55
CA VAL A 364 -18.97 -6.21 -17.85
C VAL A 364 -19.09 -6.40 -19.36
N GLU A 365 -19.28 -7.64 -19.80
CA GLU A 365 -19.61 -7.95 -21.19
C GLU A 365 -21.12 -8.19 -21.36
N VAL A 366 -21.69 -7.65 -22.42
CA VAL A 366 -23.08 -7.91 -22.84
C VAL A 366 -23.14 -8.43 -24.29
N PRO A 367 -24.20 -9.14 -24.72
CA PRO A 367 -24.31 -9.65 -26.07
C PRO A 367 -24.19 -8.55 -27.13
N SER A 368 -23.56 -8.88 -28.26
CA SER A 368 -23.57 -8.00 -29.44
C SER A 368 -25.00 -7.55 -29.81
N GLY A 369 -25.17 -6.23 -29.99
CA GLY A 369 -26.45 -5.62 -30.36
C GLY A 369 -27.33 -5.23 -29.17
N THR A 370 -26.86 -5.43 -27.94
CA THR A 370 -27.47 -4.85 -26.73
C THR A 370 -27.46 -3.33 -26.85
N ASN A 371 -28.58 -2.69 -26.53
CA ASN A 371 -28.62 -1.22 -26.46
C ASN A 371 -28.03 -0.76 -25.12
N LEU A 372 -26.88 -0.09 -25.17
CA LEU A 372 -26.18 0.39 -23.97
C LEU A 372 -26.77 1.67 -23.38
N SER A 373 -27.68 2.35 -24.08
CA SER A 373 -28.11 3.71 -23.71
C SER A 373 -29.02 3.81 -22.48
N ALA A 374 -29.46 2.68 -21.91
CA ALA A 374 -30.41 2.65 -20.79
C ALA A 374 -30.42 1.28 -20.08
N LEU A 375 -29.26 0.78 -19.67
CA LEU A 375 -29.18 -0.47 -18.89
C LEU A 375 -29.38 -0.17 -17.40
N ILE A 376 -30.04 -1.09 -16.69
CA ILE A 376 -30.36 -0.94 -15.26
C ILE A 376 -29.49 -1.91 -14.45
N PRO A 377 -28.43 -1.44 -13.77
CA PRO A 377 -27.55 -2.31 -13.00
C PRO A 377 -28.14 -2.68 -11.64
N THR A 378 -27.84 -3.89 -11.16
CA THR A 378 -27.96 -4.28 -9.75
C THR A 378 -26.56 -4.25 -9.15
N ILE A 379 -26.39 -3.48 -8.07
CA ILE A 379 -25.09 -3.19 -7.47
C ILE A 379 -25.19 -3.50 -5.99
N GLU A 380 -24.28 -4.33 -5.50
CA GLU A 380 -24.04 -4.49 -4.06
C GLU A 380 -22.72 -3.79 -3.73
N ILE A 381 -22.74 -3.02 -2.67
CA ILE A 381 -21.60 -2.25 -2.17
C ILE A 381 -21.29 -2.69 -0.74
N SER A 382 -20.16 -2.22 -0.23
CA SER A 382 -19.78 -2.34 1.17
C SER A 382 -20.94 -2.05 2.13
N ASP A 383 -21.00 -2.81 3.21
CA ASP A 383 -22.03 -2.63 4.24
C ASP A 383 -22.02 -1.17 4.73
N LEU A 384 -23.21 -0.59 4.92
CA LEU A 384 -23.45 0.79 5.38
C LEU A 384 -23.03 1.90 4.40
N ALA A 385 -22.33 1.60 3.30
CA ALA A 385 -22.03 2.57 2.26
C ALA A 385 -23.27 2.98 1.45
N THR A 386 -23.14 4.09 0.71
CA THR A 386 -24.11 4.57 -0.28
C THR A 386 -23.43 4.68 -1.65
N ILE A 387 -24.20 4.67 -2.74
CA ILE A 387 -23.64 4.77 -4.10
C ILE A 387 -24.48 5.73 -4.95
N TYR A 388 -23.79 6.54 -5.75
CA TYR A 388 -24.38 7.41 -6.76
C TYR A 388 -23.68 7.25 -8.12
N PRO A 389 -24.40 6.99 -9.23
CA PRO A 389 -25.85 6.75 -9.30
C PRO A 389 -26.31 5.52 -8.50
N GLU A 390 -27.52 5.59 -7.96
CA GLU A 390 -28.09 4.49 -7.16
C GLU A 390 -28.31 3.22 -8.00
N SER A 391 -28.19 2.06 -7.35
CA SER A 391 -28.55 0.77 -7.98
C SER A 391 -30.01 0.78 -8.43
N GLY A 392 -30.29 0.16 -9.59
CA GLY A 392 -31.63 0.08 -10.16
C GLY A 392 -32.05 1.31 -10.99
N ILE A 393 -31.19 2.32 -11.11
CA ILE A 393 -31.43 3.48 -11.99
C ILE A 393 -30.86 3.21 -13.40
N PRO A 394 -31.62 3.46 -14.49
CA PRO A 394 -31.11 3.33 -15.85
C PRO A 394 -29.92 4.25 -16.13
N GLN A 395 -28.84 3.70 -16.69
CA GLN A 395 -27.64 4.44 -17.10
C GLN A 395 -27.30 4.21 -18.57
N ASP A 396 -26.63 5.19 -19.18
CA ASP A 396 -26.12 5.15 -20.55
C ASP A 396 -24.64 4.72 -20.54
N PHE A 397 -24.39 3.46 -20.87
CA PHE A 397 -23.05 2.89 -20.96
C PHE A 397 -22.47 2.92 -22.38
N THR A 398 -22.93 3.83 -23.26
CA THR A 398 -22.26 4.07 -24.55
C THR A 398 -20.84 4.62 -24.37
N ASN A 399 -20.56 5.21 -23.21
CA ASN A 399 -19.24 5.53 -22.68
C ASN A 399 -19.11 4.93 -21.27
N PRO A 400 -17.90 4.81 -20.71
CA PRO A 400 -17.73 4.42 -19.31
C PRO A 400 -18.52 5.34 -18.38
N VAL A 401 -19.10 4.76 -17.32
CA VAL A 401 -19.91 5.49 -16.33
C VAL A 401 -19.20 5.45 -14.99
N GLU A 402 -19.10 6.62 -14.36
CA GLU A 402 -18.54 6.75 -13.01
C GLU A 402 -19.62 6.53 -11.96
N TYR A 403 -19.28 5.78 -10.92
CA TYR A 403 -20.06 5.61 -9.71
C TYR A 403 -19.22 6.08 -8.53
N VAL A 404 -19.79 6.90 -7.66
CA VAL A 404 -19.19 7.31 -6.41
C VAL A 404 -19.80 6.46 -5.31
N VAL A 405 -18.98 5.64 -4.65
CA VAL A 405 -19.37 4.93 -3.43
C VAL A 405 -18.91 5.76 -2.26
N THR A 406 -19.85 6.22 -1.44
CA THR A 406 -19.58 7.00 -0.23
C THR A 406 -19.75 6.07 0.96
N ALA A 407 -18.65 5.77 1.65
CA ALA A 407 -18.68 4.99 2.88
C ALA A 407 -19.52 5.71 3.96
N ASP A 408 -19.89 4.96 4.98
CA ASP A 408 -20.59 5.47 6.16
C ASP A 408 -19.80 6.51 6.94
N ASN A 409 -18.47 6.46 6.89
CA ASN A 409 -17.57 7.50 7.42
C ASN A 409 -17.46 8.77 6.53
N GLY A 410 -18.13 8.79 5.38
CA GLY A 410 -18.13 9.90 4.44
C GLY A 410 -17.06 9.84 3.35
N ASN A 411 -16.13 8.88 3.38
CA ASN A 411 -15.09 8.75 2.36
C ASN A 411 -15.65 8.28 1.03
N GLU A 412 -15.28 8.98 -0.04
CA GLU A 412 -15.77 8.71 -1.38
C GLU A 412 -14.71 7.99 -2.23
N GLN A 413 -15.12 6.90 -2.90
CA GLN A 413 -14.33 6.25 -3.93
C GLN A 413 -15.06 6.30 -5.26
N THR A 414 -14.36 6.78 -6.29
CA THR A 414 -14.88 6.76 -7.66
C THR A 414 -14.50 5.46 -8.33
N TRP A 415 -15.51 4.77 -8.85
CA TRP A 415 -15.42 3.54 -9.62
C TRP A 415 -15.78 3.79 -11.08
N THR A 416 -14.97 3.29 -12.01
CA THR A 416 -15.28 3.40 -13.46
C THR A 416 -15.81 2.08 -13.98
N VAL A 417 -17.04 2.10 -14.51
CA VAL A 417 -17.70 0.91 -15.07
C VAL A 417 -17.64 0.93 -16.59
N PHE A 418 -17.08 -0.13 -17.16
CA PHE A 418 -17.02 -0.39 -18.59
C PHE A 418 -18.03 -1.49 -18.96
N VAL A 419 -18.96 -1.16 -19.86
CA VAL A 419 -19.84 -2.17 -20.47
C VAL A 419 -19.48 -2.29 -21.94
N SER A 420 -19.04 -3.48 -22.34
CA SER A 420 -18.63 -3.74 -23.71
C SER A 420 -19.48 -4.82 -24.36
N THR A 421 -19.64 -4.71 -25.67
CA THR A 421 -20.08 -5.84 -26.49
C THR A 421 -18.85 -6.53 -27.05
N PRO A 422 -18.79 -7.88 -27.08
CA PRO A 422 -17.65 -8.58 -27.64
C PRO A 422 -17.49 -8.18 -29.11
N VAL A 423 -16.30 -7.74 -29.49
CA VAL A 423 -15.91 -7.37 -30.86
C VAL A 423 -14.80 -8.30 -31.34
N ASN A 424 -14.77 -8.61 -32.64
CA ASN A 424 -13.72 -9.43 -33.22
C ASN A 424 -12.45 -8.59 -33.34
N THR A 425 -11.32 -9.22 -33.69
CA THR A 425 -10.03 -8.53 -33.88
C THR A 425 -10.06 -7.44 -34.97
N ASN A 426 -11.16 -7.31 -35.71
CA ASN A 426 -11.38 -6.31 -36.75
C ASN A 426 -12.39 -5.23 -36.34
N GLY A 427 -12.83 -5.19 -35.07
CA GLY A 427 -13.80 -4.21 -34.56
C GLY A 427 -15.27 -4.46 -34.97
N GLU A 428 -15.59 -5.62 -35.54
CA GLU A 428 -16.97 -6.00 -35.84
C GLU A 428 -17.59 -6.73 -34.63
N LEU A 429 -18.84 -6.40 -34.30
CA LEU A 429 -19.59 -7.04 -33.22
C LEU A 429 -19.60 -8.58 -33.37
N LEU A 430 -19.04 -9.29 -32.39
CA LEU A 430 -19.06 -10.75 -32.31
C LEU A 430 -20.46 -11.20 -31.91
N THR A 431 -21.13 -11.94 -32.78
CA THR A 431 -22.28 -12.75 -32.37
C THR A 431 -21.84 -13.72 -31.27
N ALA A 432 -22.48 -13.62 -30.09
CA ALA A 432 -22.24 -14.43 -28.91
C ALA A 432 -21.90 -15.89 -29.24
N SER A 433 -20.76 -16.37 -28.78
CA SER A 433 -20.38 -17.77 -28.94
C SER A 433 -21.34 -18.64 -28.11
N ILE A 434 -22.00 -19.59 -28.76
CA ILE A 434 -22.91 -20.50 -28.07
C ILE A 434 -22.06 -21.44 -27.22
N LYS A 435 -22.17 -21.31 -25.90
CA LYS A 435 -21.56 -22.25 -24.94
C LYS A 435 -22.45 -23.50 -24.94
N LEU A 436 -21.86 -24.68 -25.12
CA LEU A 436 -22.51 -26.00 -24.99
C LEU A 436 -21.57 -26.88 -24.19
N TYR A 437 -22.00 -27.44 -23.06
CA TYR A 437 -21.19 -28.40 -22.29
C TYR A 437 -22.08 -29.29 -21.44
N ASN A 438 -21.50 -30.32 -20.81
CA ASN A 438 -22.21 -31.16 -19.86
C ASN A 438 -21.35 -31.43 -18.63
N TYR A 439 -21.95 -31.40 -17.44
CA TYR A 439 -21.30 -31.71 -16.17
C TYR A 439 -22.26 -32.51 -15.26
N PRO A 440 -21.76 -33.54 -14.55
CA PRO A 440 -20.41 -34.11 -14.65
C PRO A 440 -20.17 -34.84 -15.98
N ASN A 441 -18.90 -35.02 -16.37
CA ASN A 441 -18.48 -35.84 -17.51
C ASN A 441 -17.05 -36.38 -17.26
N PRO A 442 -16.85 -37.68 -16.98
CA PRO A 442 -17.84 -38.76 -16.98
C PRO A 442 -18.94 -38.64 -15.89
N PHE A 443 -20.08 -39.33 -16.04
CA PHE A 443 -21.23 -39.23 -15.13
C PHE A 443 -21.89 -40.57 -14.79
N ASN A 444 -22.59 -40.65 -13.64
CA ASN A 444 -23.33 -41.84 -13.17
C ASN A 444 -24.63 -41.47 -12.41
N PRO A 445 -25.83 -41.86 -12.86
CA PRO A 445 -26.26 -41.99 -14.25
C PRO A 445 -26.74 -40.65 -14.82
N THR A 446 -26.58 -39.53 -14.10
CA THR A 446 -27.11 -38.21 -14.47
C THR A 446 -26.04 -37.18 -14.85
N THR A 447 -26.26 -36.43 -15.92
CA THR A 447 -25.46 -35.25 -16.31
C THR A 447 -26.39 -34.10 -16.70
N THR A 448 -25.98 -32.87 -16.44
CA THR A 448 -26.68 -31.66 -16.88
C THR A 448 -26.01 -31.13 -18.12
N ILE A 449 -26.77 -30.97 -19.20
CA ILE A 449 -26.31 -30.37 -20.46
C ILE A 449 -26.72 -28.90 -20.45
N THR A 450 -25.73 -28.01 -20.44
CA THR A 450 -25.93 -26.56 -20.40
C THR A 450 -25.64 -25.95 -21.76
N PHE A 451 -26.52 -25.07 -22.24
CA PHE A 451 -26.32 -24.33 -23.49
C PHE A 451 -26.95 -22.94 -23.50
N SER A 452 -26.40 -22.01 -24.28
CA SER A 452 -26.96 -20.67 -24.49
C SER A 452 -27.65 -20.52 -25.85
N LEU A 453 -28.79 -19.83 -25.86
CA LEU A 453 -29.55 -19.49 -27.06
C LEU A 453 -29.65 -17.98 -27.21
N THR A 454 -29.53 -17.48 -28.44
CA THR A 454 -29.77 -16.07 -28.78
C THR A 454 -31.21 -15.90 -29.25
N ALA A 455 -31.74 -14.68 -29.18
CA ALA A 455 -33.09 -14.36 -29.70
C ALA A 455 -33.28 -14.77 -31.17
N LYS A 456 -32.20 -14.82 -31.97
CA LYS A 456 -32.22 -15.24 -33.38
C LYS A 456 -32.34 -16.77 -33.56
N ASN A 457 -31.82 -17.57 -32.64
CA ASN A 457 -31.77 -19.03 -32.82
C ASN A 457 -32.74 -19.81 -31.92
N ALA A 458 -33.25 -19.20 -30.84
CA ALA A 458 -34.07 -19.88 -29.83
C ALA A 458 -35.35 -20.54 -30.36
N LYS A 459 -35.89 -20.05 -31.50
CA LYS A 459 -37.11 -20.57 -32.13
C LYS A 459 -37.02 -21.98 -32.72
N ASN A 460 -35.82 -22.56 -32.87
CA ASN A 460 -35.62 -23.87 -33.52
C ASN A 460 -34.61 -24.76 -32.77
N ALA A 461 -34.51 -24.64 -31.44
CA ALA A 461 -33.56 -25.42 -30.65
C ALA A 461 -33.96 -26.90 -30.57
N LYS A 462 -33.01 -27.79 -30.87
CA LYS A 462 -33.18 -29.24 -30.82
C LYS A 462 -31.95 -29.88 -30.19
N LEU A 463 -32.14 -30.54 -29.05
CA LEU A 463 -31.09 -31.28 -28.34
C LEU A 463 -31.38 -32.78 -28.39
N VAL A 464 -30.47 -33.55 -29.02
CA VAL A 464 -30.62 -34.99 -29.24
C VAL A 464 -29.37 -35.73 -28.81
N ILE A 465 -29.55 -36.87 -28.14
CA ILE A 465 -28.50 -37.79 -27.74
C ILE A 465 -28.41 -38.96 -28.74
N TYR A 466 -27.20 -39.32 -29.10
CA TYR A 466 -26.85 -40.41 -30.01
C TYR A 466 -25.87 -41.38 -29.36
N ASN A 467 -25.94 -42.65 -29.75
CA ASN A 467 -24.92 -43.65 -29.40
C ASN A 467 -23.73 -43.61 -30.38
N LEU A 468 -22.69 -44.42 -30.10
CA LEU A 468 -21.50 -44.57 -30.97
C LEU A 468 -21.81 -44.98 -32.43
N LYS A 469 -22.96 -45.61 -32.69
CA LYS A 469 -23.40 -45.98 -34.06
C LYS A 469 -24.15 -44.85 -34.76
N GLY A 470 -24.27 -43.67 -34.15
CA GLY A 470 -25.06 -42.54 -34.66
C GLY A 470 -26.57 -42.74 -34.54
N GLN A 471 -27.04 -43.75 -33.82
CA GLN A 471 -28.47 -43.98 -33.62
C GLN A 471 -28.98 -43.05 -32.53
N LYS A 472 -30.15 -42.45 -32.75
CA LYS A 472 -30.83 -41.60 -31.76
C LYS A 472 -31.17 -42.45 -30.52
N VAL A 473 -30.77 -41.95 -29.36
CA VAL A 473 -31.05 -42.54 -28.04
C VAL A 473 -32.20 -41.81 -27.37
N LYS A 474 -32.12 -40.48 -27.29
CA LYS A 474 -33.14 -39.66 -26.64
C LYS A 474 -33.21 -38.26 -27.23
N GLN A 475 -34.41 -37.70 -27.37
CA GLN A 475 -34.59 -36.28 -27.64
C GLN A 475 -34.92 -35.56 -26.33
N LEU A 476 -34.08 -34.61 -25.93
CA LEU A 476 -34.24 -33.88 -24.68
C LEU A 476 -35.01 -32.57 -24.85
N VAL A 477 -34.88 -31.93 -26.01
CA VAL A 477 -35.56 -30.67 -26.34
C VAL A 477 -36.16 -30.80 -27.73
N SER A 478 -37.42 -30.38 -27.87
CA SER A 478 -38.16 -30.38 -29.14
C SER A 478 -39.06 -29.16 -29.34
N GLU A 479 -38.86 -28.11 -28.56
CA GLU A 479 -39.76 -26.96 -28.50
C GLU A 479 -39.01 -25.62 -28.57
N GLN A 480 -39.77 -24.55 -28.78
CA GLN A 480 -39.28 -23.18 -28.78
C GLN A 480 -38.81 -22.80 -27.37
N LEU A 481 -37.51 -22.59 -27.23
CA LEU A 481 -36.93 -22.05 -26.00
C LEU A 481 -36.85 -20.52 -26.10
N SER A 482 -36.83 -19.84 -24.96
CA SER A 482 -36.50 -18.42 -24.89
C SER A 482 -35.00 -18.20 -25.16
N ALA A 483 -34.61 -16.98 -25.51
CA ALA A 483 -33.21 -16.59 -25.45
C ALA A 483 -32.69 -16.73 -24.00
N GLY A 484 -31.40 -16.96 -23.83
CA GLY A 484 -30.76 -17.15 -22.52
C GLY A 484 -30.11 -18.52 -22.34
N GLN A 485 -29.68 -18.79 -21.12
CA GLN A 485 -29.04 -20.04 -20.72
C GLN A 485 -30.10 -21.11 -20.38
N HIS A 486 -29.85 -22.35 -20.80
CA HIS A 486 -30.72 -23.50 -20.57
C HIS A 486 -29.90 -24.67 -20.01
N SER A 487 -30.49 -25.39 -19.06
CA SER A 487 -29.88 -26.54 -18.39
C SER A 487 -30.83 -27.72 -18.42
N ILE A 488 -30.47 -28.79 -19.12
CA ILE A 488 -31.32 -29.97 -19.33
C ILE A 488 -30.63 -31.22 -18.78
N VAL A 489 -31.31 -31.92 -17.87
CA VAL A 489 -30.79 -33.14 -17.24
C VAL A 489 -31.04 -34.36 -18.14
N TRP A 490 -29.99 -35.16 -18.36
CA TRP A 490 -30.12 -36.51 -18.89
C TRP A 490 -29.76 -37.54 -17.83
N ASN A 491 -30.65 -38.51 -17.60
CA ASN A 491 -30.52 -39.56 -16.58
C ASN A 491 -30.10 -40.93 -17.14
N GLY A 492 -29.45 -40.96 -18.31
CA GLY A 492 -28.97 -42.21 -18.89
C GLY A 492 -30.09 -43.15 -19.35
N THR A 493 -31.22 -42.61 -19.82
CA THR A 493 -32.36 -43.36 -20.39
C THR A 493 -32.58 -43.05 -21.88
N ASP A 494 -33.22 -43.95 -22.61
CA ASP A 494 -33.69 -43.74 -23.97
C ASP A 494 -35.09 -43.09 -24.03
N ASP A 495 -35.62 -42.88 -25.24
CA ASP A 495 -36.99 -42.34 -25.47
C ASP A 495 -38.11 -43.22 -24.87
N SER A 496 -37.86 -44.52 -24.59
CA SER A 496 -38.81 -45.43 -23.93
C SER A 496 -38.67 -45.41 -22.39
N GLY A 497 -37.81 -44.55 -21.85
CA GLY A 497 -37.50 -44.48 -20.42
C GLY A 497 -36.61 -45.63 -19.91
N LYS A 498 -36.09 -46.49 -20.81
CA LYS A 498 -35.22 -47.60 -20.43
C LYS A 498 -33.79 -47.11 -20.28
N PHE A 499 -33.12 -47.59 -19.25
CA PHE A 499 -31.72 -47.33 -19.01
C PHE A 499 -30.82 -47.83 -20.14
N VAL A 500 -29.90 -46.99 -20.61
CA VAL A 500 -28.86 -47.37 -21.57
C VAL A 500 -27.60 -47.88 -20.86
N SER A 501 -26.73 -48.58 -21.59
CA SER A 501 -25.48 -49.16 -21.09
C SER A 501 -24.39 -48.10 -20.85
N SER A 502 -23.44 -48.38 -19.96
CA SER A 502 -22.20 -47.58 -19.84
C SER A 502 -21.49 -47.46 -21.19
N GLY A 503 -20.92 -46.30 -21.49
CA GLY A 503 -20.24 -46.06 -22.76
C GLY A 503 -20.21 -44.59 -23.20
N ILE A 504 -19.72 -44.37 -24.41
CA ILE A 504 -19.62 -43.05 -25.04
C ILE A 504 -20.94 -42.72 -25.74
N TYR A 505 -21.43 -41.51 -25.50
CA TYR A 505 -22.58 -40.92 -26.15
C TYR A 505 -22.23 -39.55 -26.71
N PHE A 506 -23.01 -39.08 -27.68
CA PHE A 506 -22.88 -37.76 -28.26
C PHE A 506 -24.18 -37.00 -28.07
N TYR A 507 -24.11 -35.74 -27.63
CA TYR A 507 -25.25 -34.85 -27.62
C TYR A 507 -25.03 -33.76 -28.68
N LYS A 508 -26.07 -33.52 -29.47
CA LYS A 508 -26.06 -32.55 -30.57
C LYS A 508 -27.13 -31.50 -30.31
N LEU A 509 -26.71 -30.24 -30.28
CA LEU A 509 -27.58 -29.08 -30.26
C LEU A 509 -27.63 -28.49 -31.67
N LYS A 510 -28.85 -28.36 -32.21
CA LYS A 510 -29.12 -27.64 -33.46
C LYS A 510 -30.07 -26.49 -33.17
N SER A 511 -29.75 -25.29 -33.62
CA SER A 511 -30.53 -24.08 -33.34
C SER A 511 -30.32 -23.04 -34.44
N GLY A 512 -31.31 -22.87 -35.33
CA GLY A 512 -31.13 -22.07 -36.54
C GLY A 512 -29.98 -22.58 -37.42
N ASN A 513 -29.00 -21.73 -37.72
CA ASN A 513 -27.78 -22.09 -38.47
C ASN A 513 -26.67 -22.69 -37.59
N PHE A 514 -26.84 -22.72 -36.27
CA PHE A 514 -25.87 -23.30 -35.36
C PHE A 514 -26.09 -24.80 -35.19
N GLU A 515 -25.02 -25.58 -35.30
CA GLU A 515 -25.01 -27.01 -34.98
C GLU A 515 -23.69 -27.36 -34.28
N GLN A 516 -23.77 -27.92 -33.07
CA GLN A 516 -22.61 -28.39 -32.33
C GLN A 516 -22.87 -29.76 -31.73
N THR A 517 -21.87 -30.63 -31.79
CA THR A 517 -21.91 -31.97 -31.20
C THR A 517 -20.78 -32.10 -30.18
N LYS A 518 -21.09 -32.62 -28.99
CA LYS A 518 -20.10 -32.90 -27.95
C LYS A 518 -20.23 -34.33 -27.43
N LYS A 519 -19.12 -34.84 -26.91
CA LYS A 519 -18.95 -36.20 -26.39
C LYS A 519 -19.21 -36.24 -24.88
N MET A 520 -19.90 -37.26 -24.40
CA MET A 520 -20.08 -37.55 -22.98
C MET A 520 -19.87 -39.03 -22.67
N ILE A 521 -19.46 -39.33 -21.43
CA ILE A 521 -19.12 -40.68 -20.98
C ILE A 521 -20.04 -41.06 -19.81
N LEU A 522 -20.93 -42.02 -20.04
CA LEU A 522 -21.76 -42.63 -18.99
C LEU A 522 -20.99 -43.79 -18.35
N MET A 523 -20.77 -43.71 -17.04
CA MET A 523 -20.23 -44.80 -16.22
C MET A 523 -21.32 -45.23 -15.26
N LYS A 524 -21.81 -46.46 -15.37
CA LYS A 524 -22.63 -47.11 -14.34
C LYS A 524 -21.82 -48.10 -13.55
#